data_AF-A0A819JMU0-F1
#
_entry.id   AF-A0A819JMU0-F1
#
_cell.length_a   1.000
_cell.length_b   1.000
_cell.length_c   1.000
_cell.angle_alpha   90.00
_cell.angle_beta   90.00
_cell.angle_gamma   90.00
#
_symmetry.space_group_name_H-M   'P 1'
#
loop_
_entity.id
_entity.type
_entity.pdbx_description
1 polymer ?
#
loop_
_entity_poly.entity_id
_entity_poly.type
_entity_poly.pdbx_seq_one_letter_code
_entity_poly.pdbx_strand_id
1 'polypeptide(L)' 'GYKCPNKFIATQGPKPDTCEDLWRMIWELKIKSIVMLTNVIEGASRMTKCHQYWPELV' A
#
# COMPACT_ATOMS: atom_id res chain seq x y z
N GLY A 1 -10.42 2.42 14.53
CA GLY A 1 -11.78 2.61 13.98
C GLY A 1 -12.74 2.83 15.13
N TYR A 2 -13.93 3.39 14.92
CA TYR A 2 -14.86 3.70 16.02
C TYR A 2 -14.99 2.51 17.02
N LYS A 3 -14.70 2.76 18.30
CA LYS A 3 -14.63 1.77 19.41
C LYS A 3 -13.55 0.67 19.33
N CYS A 4 -12.69 0.67 18.31
CA CYS A 4 -11.57 -0.26 18.19
C CYS A 4 -10.24 0.51 18.05
N PRO A 5 -9.41 0.62 19.11
CA PRO A 5 -8.10 1.24 19.01
C PRO A 5 -7.20 0.46 18.02
N ASN A 6 -6.32 1.17 17.32
CA ASN A 6 -5.34 0.60 16.39
C ASN A 6 -5.92 -0.31 15.29
N LYS A 7 -7.19 -0.10 14.92
CA LYS A 7 -7.86 -0.90 13.88
C LYS A 7 -7.25 -0.78 12.49
N PHE A 8 -6.55 0.31 12.22
CA PHE A 8 -6.02 0.65 10.90
C PHE A 8 -4.57 1.10 11.01
N ILE A 9 -3.83 0.90 9.93
CA ILE A 9 -2.49 1.43 9.73
C ILE A 9 -2.57 2.33 8.50
N ALA A 10 -2.25 3.61 8.67
CA ALA A 10 -2.07 4.52 7.55
C ALA A 10 -0.58 4.55 7.18
N THR A 11 -0.28 4.36 5.91
CA THR A 11 1.10 4.38 5.39
C THR A 11 1.13 5.06 4.03
N GLN A 12 2.33 5.47 3.60
CA GLN A 12 2.57 5.97 2.25
C GLN A 12 2.41 4.84 1.21
N GLY A 13 2.17 5.20 -0.05
CA GLY A 13 2.35 4.26 -1.15
C GLY A 13 3.80 3.79 -1.18
N PRO A 14 4.09 2.48 -1.32
CA PRO A 14 5.45 2.00 -1.35
C PRO A 14 6.21 2.60 -2.53
N LYS A 15 7.50 2.86 -2.30
CA LYS A 15 8.49 3.12 -3.33
C LYS A 15 9.08 1.78 -3.81
N PRO A 16 9.81 1.77 -4.94
CA PRO A 16 10.47 0.55 -5.40
C PRO A 16 11.36 -0.10 -4.33
N ASP A 17 12.07 0.72 -3.55
CA ASP A 17 12.99 0.30 -2.48
C ASP A 17 12.29 -0.11 -1.18
N THR A 18 10.97 0.08 -1.05
CA THR A 18 10.23 -0.19 0.20
C THR A 18 9.06 -1.17 0.00
N CYS A 19 9.01 -1.88 -1.14
CA CYS A 19 7.95 -2.86 -1.38
C CYS A 19 8.09 -4.08 -0.47
N GLU A 20 9.32 -4.55 -0.26
CA GLU A 20 9.59 -5.65 0.68
C GLU A 20 9.23 -5.27 2.12
N ASP A 21 9.51 -4.02 2.51
CA ASP A 21 9.14 -3.49 3.83
C ASP A 21 7.61 -3.46 4.03
N LEU A 22 6.86 -3.06 3.00
CA LEU A 22 5.40 -3.09 3.03
C LEU A 22 4.89 -4.52 3.24
N TRP A 23 5.40 -5.49 2.48
CA TRP A 23 5.00 -6.89 2.59
C TRP A 23 5.42 -7.52 3.92
N ARG A 24 6.59 -7.17 4.46
CA ARG A 24 7.03 -7.58 5.80
C ARG A 24 6.05 -7.07 6.87
N MET A 25 5.67 -5.79 6.83
CA MET A 25 4.69 -5.22 7.75
C MET A 25 3.33 -5.95 7.65
N ILE A 26 2.87 -6.25 6.43
CA ILE A 26 1.61 -6.98 6.18
C ILE A 26 1.66 -8.37 6.82
N TRP A 27 2.76 -9.10 6.62
CA TRP A 27 2.96 -10.44 7.14
C TRP A 27 3.02 -10.45 8.68
N GLU A 28 3.88 -9.62 9.27
CA GLU A 28 4.11 -9.56 10.72
C GLU A 28 2.84 -9.15 11.48
N LEU A 29 2.10 -8.18 10.96
CA LEU A 29 0.87 -7.67 11.58
C LEU A 29 -0.39 -8.45 11.15
N LYS A 30 -0.22 -9.53 10.36
CA LYS A 30 -1.29 -10.41 9.88
C LYS A 30 -2.43 -9.65 9.21
N ILE A 31 -2.07 -8.67 8.38
CA ILE A 31 -3.04 -7.84 7.64
C ILE A 31 -3.76 -8.70 6.60
N LYS A 32 -5.10 -8.61 6.58
CA LYS A 32 -5.95 -9.38 5.66
C LYS A 32 -6.52 -8.55 4.50
N SER A 33 -6.42 -7.23 4.60
CA SER A 33 -7.01 -6.32 3.63
C SER A 33 -6.15 -5.07 3.50
N ILE A 34 -5.86 -4.70 2.25
CA ILE A 34 -5.13 -3.50 1.88
C ILE A 34 -6.12 -2.62 1.12
N VAL A 35 -6.21 -1.34 1.50
CA VAL A 35 -7.05 -0.35 0.81
C VAL A 35 -6.13 0.71 0.24
N MET A 36 -6.03 0.75 -1.09
CA MET A 36 -5.25 1.75 -1.81
C MET A 36 -6.18 2.88 -2.27
N LEU A 37 -5.83 4.12 -1.94
CA LEU A 37 -6.66 5.31 -2.19
C LEU A 37 -6.20 6.14 -3.40
N THR A 38 -5.19 5.67 -4.13
CA THR A 38 -4.59 6.36 -5.29
C THR A 38 -4.44 5.39 -6.45
N ASN A 39 -4.26 5.90 -7.66
CA ASN A 39 -3.72 5.10 -8.75
C ASN A 39 -2.19 4.97 -8.64
N VAL A 40 -1.58 4.04 -9.40
CA VAL A 40 -0.12 3.90 -9.51
C VAL A 40 0.48 5.17 -10.13
N ILE A 41 -0.16 5.67 -11.18
CA ILE A 41 0.22 6.89 -11.91
C ILE A 41 -0.98 7.84 -11.89
N GLU A 42 -0.73 9.12 -11.60
CA GLU A 42 -1.77 10.15 -11.57
C GLU A 42 -1.37 11.43 -12.30
N GLY A 43 -2.39 12.17 -12.74
CA GLY A 43 -2.26 13.48 -13.37
C GLY A 43 -1.78 13.45 -14.82
N ALA A 44 -1.84 14.62 -15.46
CA ALA A 44 -1.41 14.81 -16.85
C ALA A 44 0.10 14.60 -17.04
N SER A 45 0.89 14.83 -15.99
CA SER A 45 2.35 14.64 -16.00
C SER A 45 2.80 13.19 -15.81
N ARG A 46 1.88 12.21 -15.75
CA ARG A 46 2.16 10.79 -15.53
C ARG A 46 3.10 10.54 -14.33
N MET A 47 2.84 11.24 -13.23
CA MET A 47 3.68 11.12 -12.05
C MET A 47 3.34 9.85 -11.26
N THR A 48 4.34 9.03 -10.98
CA THR A 48 4.20 7.85 -10.13
C THR A 48 3.89 8.27 -8.70
N LYS A 49 2.74 7.85 -8.19
CA LYS A 49 2.32 8.09 -6.79
C LYS A 49 2.58 6.90 -5.89
N CYS A 50 2.55 5.70 -6.47
CA CYS A 50 2.69 4.46 -5.75
C CYS A 50 3.36 3.44 -6.68
N HIS A 51 4.34 2.68 -6.19
CA HIS A 51 4.88 1.55 -6.94
C HIS A 51 3.88 0.39 -6.93
N GLN A 52 3.79 -0.35 -8.03
CA GLN A 52 2.96 -1.54 -8.07
C GLN A 52 3.60 -2.66 -7.23
N TYR A 53 2.98 -2.99 -6.11
CA TYR A 53 3.49 -3.96 -5.14
C TYR A 53 2.78 -5.33 -5.23
N TRP A 54 1.91 -5.52 -6.23
CA TRP A 54 1.16 -6.76 -6.46
C TRP A 54 1.45 -7.32 -7.86
N PRO A 55 1.30 -8.64 -8.07
CA PRO A 55 1.56 -9.25 -9.36
C PRO A 55 0.53 -8.83 -10.43
N GLU A 56 0.96 -8.78 -11.69
CA GLU A 56 0.02 -8.70 -12.81
C GLU A 56 -0.70 -10.05 -12.99
N LEU A 57 -1.97 -9.99 -13.35
CA LEU A 57 -2.68 -11.18 -13.81
C LEU A 57 -2.09 -11.55 -15.17
N VAL A 58 -1.52 -12.75 -15.25
CA VAL A 58 -1.00 -13.34 -16.49
C VAL A 58 -2.15 -13.86 -17.34
#